data_AF-A0A7S2TX14-F1
#
_entry.id   AF-A0A7S2TX14-F1
#
_cell.length_a   1.000
_cell.length_b   1.000
_cell.length_c   1.000
_cell.angle_alpha   90.00
_cell.angle_beta   90.00
_cell.angle_gamma   90.00
#
_symmetry.space_group_name_H-M   'P 1'
#
loop_
_entity.id
_entity.type
_entity.pdbx_description
1 polymer ?
#
loop_
_entity_poly.entity_id
_entity_poly.type
_entity_poly.pdbx_seq_one_letter_code
_entity_poly.pdbx_strand_id
1 'polypeptide(L)'
;ETWGGVGHNIALCLAKLGASPHLVTAMGSDGADKALFEHCKAEGIKPTGIMCVEGERSCRYMALLDHDGDLVASIADMKAIERLTPSLLRPFISAPWFFDSEMVIIDGNV
;
A
#
# COMPACT_ATOMS: atom_id res chain seq x y z
N GLU A 1 4.14 -14.66 -5.05
CA GLU A 1 3.61 -13.47 -4.32
C GLU A 1 2.97 -12.53 -5.32
N THR A 2 1.92 -11.84 -4.90
CA THR A 2 1.25 -10.79 -5.66
C THR A 2 1.16 -9.54 -4.81
N TRP A 3 1.11 -8.37 -5.44
CA TRP A 3 0.82 -7.13 -4.71
C TRP A 3 -0.64 -7.11 -4.28
N GLY A 4 -0.87 -6.58 -3.08
CA GLY A 4 -2.19 -6.53 -2.46
C GLY A 4 -2.30 -5.36 -1.49
N GLY A 5 -3.28 -5.43 -0.60
CA GLY A 5 -3.68 -4.32 0.27
C GLY A 5 -4.82 -3.51 -0.34
N VAL A 6 -5.80 -3.13 0.49
CA VAL A 6 -7.03 -2.48 0.02
C VAL A 6 -6.73 -1.16 -0.68
N GLY A 7 -5.95 -0.27 -0.05
CA GLY A 7 -5.53 0.99 -0.67
C GLY A 7 -4.76 0.81 -1.99
N HIS A 8 -3.85 -0.16 -2.07
CA HIS A 8 -3.13 -0.49 -3.31
C HIS A 8 -4.08 -0.97 -4.42
N ASN A 9 -4.98 -1.88 -4.10
CA ASN A 9 -5.92 -2.44 -5.08
C ASN A 9 -6.88 -1.37 -5.63
N ILE A 10 -7.33 -0.46 -4.77
CA ILE A 10 -8.14 0.70 -5.20
C ILE A 10 -7.33 1.59 -6.15
N ALA A 11 -6.09 1.94 -5.79
CA ALA A 11 -5.22 2.74 -6.66
C ALA A 11 -4.97 2.04 -8.00
N LEU A 12 -4.73 0.73 -8.01
CA LEU A 12 -4.54 -0.06 -9.21
C LEU A 12 -5.78 -0.04 -10.11
N CYS A 13 -6.97 -0.23 -9.55
CA CYS A 13 -8.22 -0.14 -10.30
C CYS A 13 -8.44 1.24 -10.89
N LEU A 14 -8.22 2.32 -10.12
CA LEU A 14 -8.33 3.69 -10.60
C LEU A 14 -7.36 3.98 -11.75
N ALA A 15 -6.12 3.51 -11.65
CA ALA A 15 -5.13 3.66 -12.71
C ALA A 15 -5.53 2.91 -13.99
N LYS A 16 -6.06 1.67 -13.86
CA LYS A 16 -6.60 0.91 -15.00
C LYS A 16 -7.82 1.56 -15.65
N LEU A 17 -8.59 2.36 -14.90
CA LEU A 17 -9.70 3.15 -15.42
C LEU A 17 -9.26 4.50 -16.04
N GLY A 18 -7.96 4.77 -16.11
CA GLY A 18 -7.38 5.96 -16.73
C GLY A 18 -7.12 7.14 -15.79
N ALA A 19 -7.32 6.97 -14.48
CA ALA A 19 -6.94 7.98 -13.50
C ALA A 19 -5.42 7.93 -13.22
N SER A 20 -4.91 8.88 -12.44
CA SER A 20 -3.50 8.92 -12.00
C SER A 20 -3.40 9.03 -10.47
N PRO A 21 -3.80 7.97 -9.74
CA PRO A 21 -3.92 8.02 -8.29
C PRO A 21 -2.57 8.16 -7.60
N HIS A 22 -2.54 8.93 -6.52
CA HIS A 22 -1.41 8.98 -5.60
C HIS A 22 -1.57 7.90 -4.52
N LEU A 23 -0.57 7.04 -4.34
CA LEU A 23 -0.55 6.06 -3.25
C LEU A 23 0.36 6.52 -2.11
N VAL A 24 -0.19 6.54 -0.90
CA VAL A 24 0.52 6.73 0.37
C VAL A 24 0.34 5.46 1.19
N THR A 25 1.44 4.84 1.62
CA THR A 25 1.45 3.57 2.36
C THR A 25 2.77 3.40 3.12
N ALA A 26 2.86 2.42 4.00
CA ALA A 26 4.10 2.05 4.68
C ALA A 26 4.59 0.67 4.24
N MET A 27 5.90 0.56 4.06
CA MET A 27 6.64 -0.65 3.72
C MET A 27 7.79 -0.84 4.70
N GLY A 28 8.25 -2.08 4.87
CA GLY A 28 9.45 -2.36 5.63
C GLY A 28 10.72 -2.11 4.81
N SER A 29 11.86 -2.16 5.47
CA SER A 29 13.19 -2.00 4.84
C SER A 29 13.76 -3.31 4.27
N ASP A 30 12.88 -4.21 3.81
CA ASP A 30 13.21 -5.58 3.37
C ASP A 30 13.38 -5.72 1.85
N GLY A 31 13.44 -4.61 1.12
CA GLY A 31 13.63 -4.57 -0.34
C GLY A 31 12.35 -4.67 -1.16
N ALA A 32 11.20 -4.99 -0.54
CA ALA A 32 9.90 -4.99 -1.21
C ALA A 32 9.39 -3.56 -1.49
N ASP A 33 9.88 -2.56 -0.77
CA ASP A 33 9.61 -1.14 -0.98
C ASP A 33 9.95 -0.69 -2.42
N LYS A 34 11.14 -1.04 -2.92
CA LYS A 34 11.59 -0.71 -4.28
C LYS A 34 10.78 -1.45 -5.34
N ALA A 35 10.49 -2.72 -5.09
CA ALA A 35 9.71 -3.54 -6.02
C ALA A 35 8.27 -3.03 -6.14
N LEU A 36 7.64 -2.60 -5.03
CA LEU A 36 6.33 -1.98 -5.04
C LEU A 36 6.36 -0.62 -5.75
N PHE A 37 7.42 0.17 -5.54
CA PHE A 37 7.57 1.47 -6.21
C PHE A 37 7.60 1.34 -7.74
N GLU A 38 8.42 0.42 -8.26
CA GLU A 38 8.49 0.15 -9.70
C GLU A 38 7.19 -0.45 -10.24
N HIS A 39 6.54 -1.34 -9.49
CA HIS A 39 5.22 -1.86 -9.84
C HIS A 39 4.17 -0.75 -9.97
N CYS A 40 4.08 0.14 -8.98
CA CYS A 40 3.15 1.27 -9.00
C CYS A 40 3.37 2.14 -10.24
N LYS A 41 4.62 2.47 -10.55
CA LYS A 41 4.96 3.26 -11.74
C LYS A 41 4.53 2.57 -13.04
N ALA A 42 4.79 1.28 -13.17
CA ALA A 42 4.41 0.51 -14.35
C ALA A 42 2.89 0.46 -14.56
N GLU A 43 2.12 0.48 -13.47
CA GLU A 43 0.66 0.46 -13.51
C GLU A 43 0.02 1.87 -13.57
N GLY A 44 0.80 2.94 -13.68
CA GLY A 44 0.27 4.32 -13.75
C GLY A 44 -0.14 4.92 -12.40
N ILE A 45 0.23 4.28 -11.29
CA ILE A 45 0.04 4.79 -9.93
C ILE A 45 1.23 5.69 -9.59
N LYS A 46 1.00 6.84 -8.97
CA LYS A 46 2.06 7.72 -8.46
C LYS A 46 2.45 7.28 -7.03
N PRO A 47 3.62 6.63 -6.82
CA PRO A 47 4.06 6.14 -5.51
C PRO A 47 4.57 7.28 -4.62
N THR A 48 3.68 8.21 -4.29
CA THR A 48 4.04 9.55 -3.78
C THR A 48 4.44 9.51 -2.31
N GLY A 49 3.96 8.51 -1.56
CA GLY A 49 4.29 8.33 -0.16
C GLY A 49 4.43 6.87 0.24
N ILE A 50 5.25 6.09 -0.48
CA ILE A 50 5.69 4.78 0.02
C ILE A 50 6.77 5.04 1.07
N MET A 51 6.38 5.04 2.33
CA MET A 51 7.28 5.26 3.46
C MET A 51 8.00 3.96 3.80
N CYS A 52 9.33 4.00 3.85
CA CYS A 52 10.11 2.89 4.39
C CYS A 52 10.24 3.06 5.90
N VAL A 53 9.72 2.09 6.65
CA VAL A 53 9.80 2.06 8.11
C VAL A 53 10.99 1.20 8.54
N GLU A 54 12.00 1.85 9.10
CA GLU A 54 13.22 1.17 9.56
C GLU A 54 12.89 0.17 10.68
N GLY A 55 13.53 -1.00 10.62
CA GLY A 55 13.35 -2.07 11.61
C GLY A 55 12.08 -2.91 11.45
N GLU A 56 11.17 -2.55 10.55
CA GLU A 56 9.98 -3.33 10.22
C GLU A 56 10.13 -4.10 8.90
N ARG A 57 9.30 -5.14 8.73
CA ARG A 57 9.13 -5.88 7.47
C ARG A 57 7.91 -5.39 6.71
N SER A 58 7.94 -5.51 5.39
CA SER A 58 6.80 -5.14 4.56
C SER A 58 5.61 -6.03 4.88
N CYS A 59 4.41 -5.46 4.85
CA CYS A 59 3.20 -6.18 5.22
C CYS A 59 3.00 -7.40 4.31
N ARG A 60 2.68 -8.56 4.90
CA ARG A 60 2.42 -9.80 4.16
C ARG A 60 1.20 -10.49 4.70
N TYR A 61 0.39 -11.00 3.78
CA TYR A 61 -0.70 -11.91 4.07
C TYR A 61 -0.41 -13.25 3.40
N MET A 62 -0.36 -14.32 4.19
CA MET A 62 -0.15 -15.68 3.72
C MET A 62 -1.39 -16.49 4.06
N ALA A 63 -2.07 -17.00 3.03
CA ALA A 63 -3.16 -17.95 3.16
C ALA A 63 -2.65 -19.36 2.85
N LEU A 64 -2.96 -20.31 3.73
CA LEU A 64 -2.79 -21.74 3.50
C LEU A 64 -4.14 -22.31 3.10
N LEU A 65 -4.20 -22.83 1.89
CA LEU A 65 -5.40 -23.46 1.33
C LEU A 65 -5.21 -24.99 1.32
N ASP A 66 -6.28 -25.74 1.49
CA ASP A 66 -6.27 -27.19 1.25
C ASP A 66 -6.42 -27.50 -0.25
N HIS A 67 -6.55 -28.79 -0.57
CA HIS A 67 -6.73 -29.28 -1.94
C HIS A 67 -8.03 -28.85 -2.62
N ASP A 68 -9.06 -28.48 -1.85
CA ASP A 68 -10.35 -28.01 -2.36
C ASP A 68 -10.34 -26.48 -2.57
N GLY A 69 -9.29 -25.81 -2.08
CA GLY A 69 -9.12 -24.37 -2.13
C GLY A 69 -9.68 -23.64 -0.90
N ASP A 70 -10.12 -24.39 0.13
CA ASP A 70 -10.66 -23.83 1.35
C ASP A 70 -9.54 -23.31 2.26
N LEU A 71 -9.79 -22.19 2.94
CA LEU A 71 -8.83 -21.57 3.84
C LEU A 71 -8.67 -22.40 5.12
N VAL A 72 -7.50 -23.02 5.27
CA VAL A 72 -7.15 -23.78 6.47
C VAL A 72 -6.58 -22.86 7.56
N ALA A 73 -5.71 -21.93 7.17
CA ALA A 73 -5.09 -20.99 8.09
C ALA A 73 -4.59 -19.75 7.34
N SER A 74 -4.42 -18.64 8.07
CA SER A 74 -3.76 -17.46 7.52
C SER A 74 -2.86 -16.77 8.53
N ILE A 75 -1.81 -16.14 8.04
CA ILE A 75 -0.89 -15.29 8.80
C ILE A 75 -0.89 -13.91 8.16
N ALA A 76 -1.12 -12.89 8.98
CA ALA A 76 -1.02 -11.48 8.60
C ALA A 76 0.08 -10.81 9.43
N ASP A 77 1.18 -10.41 8.80
CA ASP A 77 2.18 -9.51 9.39
C ASP A 77 1.91 -8.11 8.86
N MET A 78 1.24 -7.27 9.64
CA MET A 78 0.77 -5.94 9.23
C MET A 78 1.50 -4.79 9.93
N LYS A 79 2.59 -5.07 10.66
CA LYS A 79 3.23 -4.09 11.54
C LYS A 79 3.68 -2.81 10.86
N ALA A 80 4.14 -2.86 9.61
CA ALA A 80 4.57 -1.63 8.92
C ALA A 80 3.42 -0.63 8.75
N ILE A 81 2.18 -1.08 8.49
CA ILE A 81 1.03 -0.17 8.35
C ILE A 81 0.62 0.45 9.70
N GLU A 82 0.76 -0.30 10.80
CA GLU A 82 0.48 0.19 12.17
C GLU A 82 1.44 1.32 12.59
N ARG A 83 2.55 1.49 11.88
CA ARG A 83 3.49 2.59 12.11
C ARG A 83 3.04 3.89 11.44
N LEU A 84 1.99 3.88 10.63
CA LEU A 84 1.43 5.10 10.06
C LEU A 84 0.88 6.00 11.17
N THR A 85 1.59 7.07 11.45
CA THR A 85 1.20 8.09 12.42
C THR A 85 0.83 9.38 11.71
N PRO A 86 0.01 10.25 12.32
CA PRO A 86 -0.27 11.57 11.75
C PRO A 86 1.00 12.38 11.44
N SER A 87 2.06 12.24 12.22
CA SER A 87 3.35 12.89 11.96
C SER A 87 4.04 12.36 10.70
N LEU A 88 3.99 11.05 10.44
CA LEU A 88 4.54 10.45 9.23
C LEU A 88 3.71 10.79 7.98
N LEU A 89 2.39 10.93 8.12
CA LEU A 89 1.51 11.33 7.02
C LEU A 89 1.60 12.82 6.70
N ARG A 90 2.00 13.66 7.66
CA ARG A 90 1.99 15.13 7.56
C ARG A 90 2.64 15.69 6.30
N PRO A 91 3.83 15.24 5.85
CA PRO A 91 4.47 15.76 4.65
C PRO A 91 3.63 15.54 3.38
N PHE A 92 2.89 14.43 3.33
CA PHE A 92 2.07 14.05 2.18
C PHE A 92 0.74 14.79 2.16
N ILE A 93 0.05 14.85 3.30
CA ILE A 93 -1.25 15.55 3.41
C ILE A 93 -1.13 17.08 3.38
N SER A 94 0.08 17.62 3.55
CA SER A 94 0.37 19.06 3.44
C SER A 94 0.90 19.46 2.07
N ALA A 95 1.10 18.51 1.15
CA ALA A 95 1.68 18.77 -0.16
C ALA A 95 0.63 19.35 -1.13
N PRO A 96 1.02 20.20 -2.10
CA PRO A 96 0.07 20.82 -3.03
C PRO A 96 -0.83 19.82 -3.76
N TRP A 97 -0.26 18.70 -4.22
CA TRP A 97 -1.01 17.64 -4.93
C TRP A 97 -2.15 17.03 -4.11
N PHE A 98 -2.06 17.06 -2.77
CA PHE A 98 -3.10 16.55 -1.90
C PHE A 98 -4.34 17.46 -1.95
N PHE A 99 -4.13 18.78 -1.97
CA PHE A 99 -5.22 19.75 -2.09
C PHE A 99 -5.80 19.85 -3.50
N ASP A 100 -5.00 19.49 -4.51
CA ASP A 100 -5.46 19.37 -5.90
C ASP A 100 -6.20 18.05 -6.18
N SER A 101 -6.24 17.12 -5.22
CA SER A 101 -6.89 15.82 -5.41
C SER A 101 -8.41 15.95 -5.33
N GLU A 102 -9.11 15.42 -6.35
CA GLU A 102 -10.59 15.43 -6.40
C GLU A 102 -11.23 14.55 -5.31
N MET A 103 -10.49 13.54 -4.84
CA MET A 103 -10.97 12.57 -3.85
C MET A 103 -9.79 12.06 -3.01
N VAL A 104 -10.07 11.85 -1.71
CA VAL A 104 -9.18 11.13 -0.79
C VAL A 104 -9.88 9.86 -0.34
N ILE A 105 -9.21 8.72 -0.51
CA ILE A 105 -9.71 7.40 -0.09
C ILE A 105 -8.82 6.89 1.04
N ILE A 106 -9.44 6.43 2.11
CA ILE A 106 -8.77 5.87 3.28
C ILE A 106 -9.38 4.49 3.51
N ASP A 107 -8.55 3.46 3.64
CA ASP A 107 -9.01 2.14 4.01
C ASP A 107 -9.11 1.98 5.54
N GLY A 108 -9.84 0.97 5.99
CA GLY A 108 -10.08 0.72 7.41
C GLY A 108 -8.94 0.03 8.15
N ASN A 109 -7.71 -0.01 7.61
CA ASN A 109 -6.55 -0.64 8.26
C ASN A 109 -5.95 0.25 9.37
N VAL A 110 -6.82 0.77 10.25
CA VAL A 110 -6.48 1.66 11.37
C VAL A 110 -6.40 0.87 12.68
#